data_AF-A0A941PUP9-F1
#
_entry.id   AF-A0A941PUP9-F1
#
_cell.length_a   1.000
_cell.length_b   1.000
_cell.length_c   1.000
_cell.angle_alpha   90.00
_cell.angle_beta   90.00
_cell.angle_gamma   90.00
#
_symmetry.space_group_name_H-M   'P 1'
#
loop_
_entity.id
_entity.type
_entity.pdbx_description
1 polymer ?
#
loop_
_entity_poly.entity_id
_entity_poly.type
_entity_poly.pdbx_seq_one_letter_code
_entity_poly.pdbx_strand_id
1 'polypeptide(L)'
;MSLGFHASIPFADHLGFTLERFEGGESTLHFLPRPEHCNSFGVAHGGALMTFLDVIMATAARSMQPDSGAVTIEMKSSFMRPAPVAPG
;
A
#
# COMPACT_ATOMS: atom_id res chain seq x y z
N MET A 1 -15.67 8.07 2.52
CA MET A 1 -15.33 7.18 3.65
C MET A 1 -14.51 6.04 3.07
N SER A 2 -13.39 5.69 3.68
CA SER A 2 -12.56 4.57 3.20
C SER A 2 -13.26 3.24 3.45
N LEU A 3 -13.09 2.31 2.52
CA LEU A 3 -13.54 0.92 2.63
C LEU A 3 -12.70 0.18 3.68
N GLY A 4 -13.26 -0.86 4.30
CA GLY A 4 -12.47 -1.82 5.08
C GLY A 4 -11.77 -2.81 4.15
N PHE A 5 -10.58 -3.29 4.50
CA PHE A 5 -9.79 -4.24 3.69
C PHE A 5 -10.38 -5.67 3.60
N HIS A 6 -11.55 -5.91 4.20
CA HIS A 6 -12.22 -7.21 4.35
C HIS A 6 -11.34 -8.31 5.00
N ALA A 7 -10.17 -7.93 5.51
CA ALA A 7 -9.22 -8.69 6.30
C ALA A 7 -8.42 -7.67 7.13
N SER A 8 -8.12 -7.97 8.40
CA SER A 8 -7.25 -7.11 9.20
C SER A 8 -5.80 -7.32 8.76
N ILE A 9 -5.12 -6.24 8.41
CA ILE A 9 -3.70 -6.24 8.03
C ILE A 9 -2.99 -5.27 8.99
N PRO A 10 -2.56 -5.73 10.18
CA PRO A 10 -2.03 -4.86 11.22
C PRO A 10 -0.87 -3.97 10.75
N PHE A 11 -0.06 -4.45 9.80
CA PHE A 11 1.04 -3.68 9.24
C PHE A 11 0.56 -2.55 8.30
N ALA A 12 -0.51 -2.78 7.52
CA ALA A 12 -1.13 -1.73 6.70
C ALA A 12 -1.81 -0.67 7.57
N ASP A 13 -2.45 -1.10 8.65
CA ASP A 13 -3.04 -0.21 9.66
C ASP A 13 -1.96 0.65 10.33
N HIS A 14 -0.82 0.04 10.70
CA HIS A 14 0.32 0.74 11.30
C HIS A 14 0.89 1.83 10.38
N LEU A 15 1.02 1.53 9.08
CA LEU A 15 1.48 2.47 8.05
C LEU A 15 0.41 3.51 7.65
N GLY A 16 -0.84 3.32 8.06
CA GLY A 16 -1.95 4.24 7.78
C GLY A 16 -2.46 4.16 6.34
N PHE A 17 -2.40 2.99 5.71
CA PHE A 17 -3.00 2.80 4.38
C PHE A 17 -4.52 2.82 4.47
N THR A 18 -5.17 3.44 3.50
CA THR A 18 -6.64 3.42 3.42
C THR A 18 -7.10 2.91 2.06
N LEU A 19 -8.20 2.16 2.03
CA LEU A 19 -8.77 1.59 0.82
C LEU A 19 -9.90 2.47 0.30
N GLU A 20 -9.87 2.81 -0.98
CA GLU A 20 -10.93 3.56 -1.66
C GLU A 20 -11.71 2.68 -2.65
N ARG A 21 -11.03 1.74 -3.31
CA ARG A 21 -11.66 0.85 -4.30
C ARG A 21 -11.20 -0.59 -4.16
N PHE A 22 -12.15 -1.52 -4.30
CA PHE A 22 -11.95 -2.97 -4.26
C PHE A 22 -13.03 -3.65 -5.10
N GLU A 23 -12.83 -3.71 -6.42
CA GLU A 23 -13.82 -4.32 -7.32
C GLU A 23 -13.22 -4.65 -8.68
N GLY A 24 -13.57 -5.81 -9.25
CA GLY A 24 -13.37 -6.10 -10.67
C GLY A 24 -11.91 -6.19 -11.12
N GLY A 25 -11.01 -6.60 -10.23
CA GLY A 25 -9.57 -6.68 -10.51
C GLY A 25 -8.83 -5.37 -10.31
N GLU A 26 -9.52 -4.33 -9.81
CA GLU A 26 -8.94 -3.02 -9.54
C GLU A 26 -8.98 -2.70 -8.06
N SER A 27 -7.93 -2.01 -7.60
CA SER A 27 -7.87 -1.44 -6.26
C SER A 27 -7.32 -0.03 -6.30
N THR A 28 -7.74 0.78 -5.33
CA THR A 28 -7.18 2.12 -5.11
C THR A 28 -6.99 2.29 -3.63
N LEU A 29 -5.76 2.55 -3.22
CA LEU A 29 -5.41 2.83 -1.84
C LEU A 29 -4.77 4.21 -1.76
N HIS A 30 -4.80 4.80 -0.57
CA HIS A 30 -4.12 6.03 -0.24
C HIS A 30 -3.08 5.75 0.83
N PHE A 31 -1.95 6.44 0.70
CA PHE A 31 -0.89 6.45 1.70
C PHE A 31 -0.40 7.88 1.87
N LEU A 32 -0.48 8.37 3.10
CA LEU A 32 0.11 9.64 3.51
C LEU A 32 1.34 9.34 4.38
N PRO A 33 2.57 9.36 3.82
CA PRO A 33 3.77 9.10 4.59
C PRO A 33 3.90 10.08 5.77
N ARG A 34 4.35 9.57 6.92
CA ARG A 34 4.66 10.33 8.13
C ARG A 34 6.18 10.35 8.34
N PRO A 35 6.75 11.21 9.20
CA PRO A 35 8.20 11.29 9.40
C PRO A 35 8.88 9.95 9.70
N GLU A 36 8.22 9.06 10.44
CA GLU A 36 8.73 7.71 10.74
C GLU A 36 8.77 6.76 9.54
N HIS A 37 8.11 7.11 8.42
CA HIS A 37 8.15 6.35 7.16
C HIS A 37 9.26 6.84 6.22
N CYS A 38 10.03 7.86 6.61
CA CYS A 38 11.11 8.40 5.79
C CYS A 38 12.39 7.56 5.86
N ASN A 39 13.21 7.67 4.81
CA ASN A 39 14.60 7.24 4.85
C ASN A 39 15.51 8.37 5.40
N SER A 40 16.83 8.13 5.40
CA SER A 40 17.84 9.09 5.88
C SER A 40 17.91 10.40 5.09
N PHE A 41 17.24 10.51 3.94
CA PHE A 41 17.15 11.73 3.14
C PHE A 41 15.85 12.53 3.37
N GLY A 42 15.00 12.10 4.32
CA GLY A 42 13.74 12.79 4.63
C GLY A 42 12.65 12.61 3.56
N VAL A 43 12.79 11.63 2.67
CA VAL A 43 11.77 11.23 1.69
C VAL A 43 11.22 9.86 2.05
N ALA A 44 10.03 9.50 1.56
CA ALA A 44 9.41 8.22 1.88
C ALA A 44 10.38 7.06 1.57
N HIS A 45 10.56 6.16 2.54
CA HIS A 45 11.46 5.03 2.42
C HIS A 45 10.99 4.09 1.31
N GLY A 46 11.91 3.60 0.48
CA GLY A 46 11.56 2.69 -0.62
C GLY A 46 10.83 1.44 -0.14
N GLY A 47 11.19 0.93 1.04
CA GLY A 47 10.48 -0.16 1.71
C GLY A 47 9.01 0.16 2.01
N ALA A 48 8.69 1.36 2.52
CA ALA A 48 7.31 1.76 2.78
C ALA A 48 6.49 1.86 1.48
N LEU A 49 7.10 2.38 0.41
CA LEU A 49 6.49 2.42 -0.92
C LEU A 49 6.27 1.03 -1.50
N MET A 50 7.23 0.10 -1.34
CA MET A 50 7.08 -1.28 -1.80
C MET A 50 6.00 -2.02 -1.01
N THR A 51 5.89 -1.81 0.29
CA THR A 51 4.77 -2.36 1.08
C THR A 51 3.43 -1.82 0.58
N PHE A 52 3.35 -0.52 0.28
CA PHE A 52 2.14 0.07 -0.28
C PHE A 52 1.76 -0.58 -1.62
N LEU A 53 2.73 -0.75 -2.53
CA LEU A 53 2.53 -1.42 -3.82
C LEU A 53 2.09 -2.88 -3.66
N ASP A 54 2.72 -3.62 -2.76
CA ASP A 54 2.38 -5.02 -2.46
C ASP A 54 0.93 -5.16 -2.00
N VAL A 55 0.50 -4.34 -1.03
CA VAL A 55 -0.88 -4.36 -0.53
C VAL A 55 -1.87 -3.94 -1.61
N ILE A 56 -1.56 -2.92 -2.44
CA ILE A 56 -2.41 -2.52 -3.57
C ILE A 56 -2.65 -3.71 -4.51
N MET A 57 -1.58 -4.37 -4.97
CA MET A 57 -1.66 -5.46 -5.94
C MET A 57 -2.38 -6.68 -5.38
N ALA A 58 -2.09 -7.07 -4.13
CA ALA A 58 -2.80 -8.15 -3.47
C ALA A 58 -4.31 -7.84 -3.31
N THR A 59 -4.65 -6.58 -3.01
CA THR A 59 -6.03 -6.12 -2.89
C THR A 59 -6.75 -6.14 -4.25
N ALA A 60 -6.07 -5.76 -5.34
CA ALA A 60 -6.62 -5.87 -6.69
C ALA A 60 -6.89 -7.33 -7.07
N ALA A 61 -5.95 -8.24 -6.80
CA ALA A 61 -6.13 -9.68 -7.06
C ALA A 61 -7.32 -10.27 -6.27
N ARG A 62 -7.42 -9.95 -4.98
CA ARG A 62 -8.52 -10.39 -4.11
C ARG A 62 -9.88 -9.84 -4.54
N SER A 63 -9.94 -8.70 -5.21
CA SER A 63 -11.22 -8.13 -5.67
C SER A 63 -11.93 -8.98 -6.73
N MET A 64 -11.21 -9.89 -7.41
CA MET A 64 -11.80 -10.86 -8.35
C MET A 64 -12.26 -12.15 -7.67
N GLN A 65 -11.65 -12.52 -6.54
CA GLN A 65 -11.93 -13.75 -5.79
C GLN A 65 -11.87 -13.45 -4.28
N PRO A 66 -12.87 -12.79 -3.70
CA PRO A 66 -12.82 -12.32 -2.31
C PRO A 66 -12.65 -13.42 -1.27
N ASP A 67 -13.12 -14.63 -1.59
CA ASP A 67 -13.05 -15.83 -0.74
C ASP A 67 -11.71 -16.58 -0.84
N SER A 68 -10.79 -16.12 -1.71
CA SER A 68 -9.48 -16.72 -1.93
C SER A 68 -8.35 -15.83 -1.42
N GLY A 69 -7.24 -16.46 -1.01
CA GLY A 69 -6.01 -15.78 -0.63
C GLY A 69 -5.15 -15.44 -1.85
N ALA A 70 -4.33 -14.39 -1.73
CA ALA A 70 -3.28 -14.06 -2.68
C ALA A 70 -1.95 -13.94 -1.93
N VAL A 71 -0.90 -14.52 -2.49
CA VAL A 71 0.46 -14.46 -1.92
C VAL A 71 1.40 -13.94 -2.99
N THR A 72 2.17 -12.91 -2.66
CA THR A 72 3.19 -12.37 -3.54
C THR A 72 4.34 -13.37 -3.67
N ILE A 73 4.59 -13.82 -4.90
CA ILE A 73 5.72 -14.70 -5.22
C ILE A 73 6.97 -13.86 -5.52
N GLU A 74 6.81 -12.83 -6.34
CA GLU A 74 7.85 -11.89 -6.74
C GLU A 74 7.25 -10.50 -6.94
N MET A 75 8.01 -9.47 -6.56
CA MET A 75 7.73 -8.08 -6.87
C MET A 75 9.03 -7.41 -7.31
N LYS A 76 8.97 -6.65 -8.40
CA LYS A 76 10.07 -5.79 -8.86
C LYS A 76 9.61 -4.34 -8.88
N SER A 77 10.39 -3.47 -8.24
CA SER A 77 10.16 -2.03 -8.23
C SER A 77 11.37 -1.28 -8.79
N SER A 78 11.11 -0.25 -9.59
CA SER A 78 12.11 0.72 -10.04
C SER A 78 11.68 2.11 -9.58
N PHE A 79 12.51 2.77 -8.77
CA PHE A 79 12.23 4.11 -8.25
C PHE A 79 12.72 5.18 -9.23
N MET A 80 11.78 5.93 -9.82
CA MET A 80 12.10 6.94 -10.85
C MET A 80 12.48 8.30 -10.29
N ARG A 81 11.95 8.64 -9.11
CA ARG A 81 12.21 9.90 -8.41
C ARG A 81 11.96 9.75 -6.90
N PRO A 82 12.57 10.58 -6.04
CA PRO A 82 12.22 10.65 -4.63
C PRO A 82 10.75 11.03 -4.44
N ALA A 83 10.15 10.58 -3.34
CA ALA A 83 8.80 10.95 -2.91
C ALA A 83 8.88 11.81 -1.64
N PRO A 84 8.90 13.14 -1.75
CA PRO A 84 8.98 14.04 -0.61
C PRO A 84 7.78 13.84 0.32
N VAL A 85 8.04 13.84 1.62
CA VAL A 85 6.99 13.86 2.63
C VAL A 85 6.75 15.33 3.00
N ALA A 86 5.51 15.79 2.84
CA ALA A 86 5.16 17.15 3.25
C ALA A 86 5.42 17.31 4.75
N PRO A 87 5.94 18.46 5.21
CA PRO A 87 5.90 18.77 6.63
C PRO A 87 4.43 18.72 7.07
N GLY A 88 4.16 17.93 8.11
CA GLY A 88 2.84 17.88 8.75
C GLY A 88 2.46 19.21 9.39
#